data_AF-X1IQH8-F1
#
_entry.id   AF-X1IQH8-F1
#
_cell.length_a   1.000
_cell.length_b   1.000
_cell.length_c   1.000
_cell.angle_alpha   90.00
_cell.angle_beta   90.00
_cell.angle_gamma   90.00
#
_symmetry.space_group_name_H-M   'P 1'
#
loop_
_entity.id
_entity.type
_entity.pdbx_description
1 polymer ?
#
loop_
_entity_poly.entity_id
_entity_poly.type
_entity_poly.pdbx_seq_one_letter_code
_entity_poly.pdbx_strand_id
1 'polypeptide(L)'
;MYPGTYRYFDRLRSPLAERRSSAIPKEPFYAIYGIGPYTSSPYKVCWSEVANEINAAVIGTYKCDYIGEKVAAPDHTVVTISFDNETEAHYVCGLLNSSSVRLVIKGY
;
A
#
# COMPACT_ATOMS: atom_id res chain seq x y z
N MET A 1 6.00 7.91 -22.98
CA MET A 1 5.16 8.97 -22.38
C MET A 1 3.70 8.57 -22.59
N TYR A 2 2.87 8.52 -21.55
CA TYR A 2 1.50 7.98 -21.61
C TYR A 2 0.46 9.13 -21.74
N PRO A 3 0.01 9.50 -22.97
CA PRO A 3 -0.78 10.71 -23.19
C PRO A 3 -2.17 10.69 -22.53
N GLY A 4 -2.77 9.50 -22.34
CA GLY A 4 -4.05 9.35 -21.65
C GLY A 4 -3.98 9.73 -20.17
N THR A 5 -2.88 9.39 -19.50
CA THR A 5 -2.65 9.68 -18.08
C THR A 5 -2.52 11.18 -17.82
N TYR A 6 -1.73 11.88 -18.64
CA TYR A 6 -1.59 13.33 -18.50
C TYR A 6 -2.92 14.06 -18.72
N ARG A 7 -3.68 13.68 -19.76
CA ARG A 7 -5.00 14.26 -20.04
C ARG A 7 -5.99 14.05 -18.89
N TYR A 8 -5.91 12.91 -18.19
CA TYR A 8 -6.74 12.65 -17.00
C TYR A 8 -6.41 13.63 -15.87
N PHE A 9 -5.12 13.80 -15.54
CA PHE A 9 -4.71 14.73 -14.49
C PHE A 9 -4.94 16.20 -14.86
N ASP A 10 -4.80 16.56 -16.13
CA ASP A 10 -5.03 17.92 -16.61
C ASP A 10 -6.48 18.39 -16.40
N ARG A 11 -7.46 17.47 -16.54
CA ARG A 11 -8.87 17.74 -16.20
C ARG A 11 -9.09 18.05 -14.72
N LEU A 12 -8.20 17.57 -13.86
CA LEU A 12 -8.23 17.77 -12.40
C LEU A 12 -7.18 18.79 -11.95
N ARG A 13 -6.65 19.61 -12.86
CA ARG A 13 -5.54 20.52 -12.56
C ARG A 13 -5.85 21.49 -11.42
N SER A 14 -6.99 22.17 -11.46
CA SER A 14 -7.37 23.14 -10.42
C SER A 14 -7.41 22.52 -9.01
N PRO A 15 -8.18 21.44 -8.75
CA PRO A 15 -8.21 20.83 -7.41
C PRO A 15 -6.87 20.21 -6.99
N LEU A 16 -6.06 19.73 -7.92
CA LEU A 16 -4.72 19.18 -7.62
C LEU A 16 -3.68 20.27 -7.33
N ALA A 17 -3.82 21.45 -7.92
CA ALA A 17 -2.93 22.59 -7.67
C ALA A 17 -3.25 23.29 -6.34
N GLU A 18 -4.51 23.30 -5.92
CA GLU A 18 -4.97 23.95 -4.69
C GLU A 18 -4.80 23.09 -3.42
N ARG A 19 -4.40 21.82 -3.55
CA ARG A 19 -4.28 20.91 -2.41
C ARG A 19 -3.17 21.34 -1.45
N ARG A 20 -3.47 21.27 -0.16
CA ARG A 20 -2.51 21.57 0.93
C ARG A 20 -1.35 20.57 1.01
N SER A 21 -1.49 19.39 0.40
CA SER A 21 -0.48 18.33 0.43
C SER A 21 0.66 18.51 -0.57
N SER A 22 0.81 19.68 -1.22
CA SER A 22 1.97 20.01 -2.05
C SER A 22 3.20 20.28 -1.18
N ALA A 23 3.79 19.21 -0.63
CA ALA A 23 4.90 19.28 0.32
C ALA A 23 6.22 19.73 -0.31
N ILE A 24 6.42 19.53 -1.62
CA ILE A 24 7.71 19.77 -2.28
C ILE A 24 7.57 20.86 -3.35
N PRO A 25 8.26 22.02 -3.20
CA PRO A 25 8.35 23.02 -4.26
C PRO A 25 9.02 22.45 -5.52
N LYS A 26 8.52 22.81 -6.71
CA LYS A 26 9.03 22.43 -8.05
C LYS A 26 8.64 21.03 -8.59
N GLU A 27 7.79 20.28 -7.90
CA GLU A 27 7.22 19.04 -8.45
C GLU A 27 6.00 19.32 -9.34
N PRO A 28 5.62 18.39 -10.25
CA PRO A 28 4.39 18.51 -11.03
C PRO A 28 3.15 18.65 -10.14
N PHE A 29 2.14 19.37 -10.62
CA PHE A 29 0.88 19.59 -9.87
C PHE A 29 0.18 18.28 -9.45
N TYR A 30 0.43 17.18 -10.17
CA TYR A 30 -0.09 15.83 -9.91
C TYR A 30 0.89 14.90 -9.17
N ALA A 31 1.97 15.42 -8.57
CA ALA A 31 2.93 14.61 -7.84
C ALA A 31 2.27 13.86 -6.67
N ILE A 32 2.68 12.61 -6.45
CA ILE A 32 2.20 11.77 -5.33
C ILE A 32 3.42 11.45 -4.47
N TYR A 33 3.23 11.52 -3.16
CA TYR A 33 4.27 11.28 -2.15
C TYR A 33 3.98 9.97 -1.40
N GLY A 34 4.98 9.46 -0.68
CA GLY A 34 4.82 8.22 0.08
C GLY A 34 4.76 6.98 -0.81
N ILE A 35 5.31 7.06 -2.02
CA ILE A 35 5.52 5.92 -2.91
C ILE A 35 7.02 5.67 -2.99
N GLY A 36 7.43 4.41 -2.85
CA GLY A 36 8.82 4.00 -2.97
C GLY A 36 8.93 2.56 -3.46
N PRO A 37 10.16 1.99 -3.48
CA PRO A 37 10.38 0.60 -3.87
C PRO A 37 9.49 -0.39 -3.11
N TYR A 38 9.27 -0.15 -1.81
CA TYR A 38 8.39 -0.94 -0.94
C TYR A 38 6.94 -1.01 -1.46
N THR A 39 6.42 0.05 -2.07
CA THR A 39 5.05 0.06 -2.62
C THR A 39 4.90 -0.97 -3.75
N SER A 40 5.99 -1.24 -4.46
CA SER A 40 6.03 -2.17 -5.59
C SER A 40 6.56 -3.56 -5.21
N SER A 41 6.82 -3.86 -3.93
CA SER A 41 7.25 -5.19 -3.50
C SER A 41 6.21 -6.27 -3.82
N PRO A 42 6.64 -7.45 -4.27
CA PRO A 42 5.76 -8.50 -4.79
C PRO A 42 4.88 -9.15 -3.71
N TYR A 43 5.31 -9.12 -2.45
CA TYR A 43 4.57 -9.62 -1.31
C TYR A 43 4.40 -8.52 -0.26
N LYS A 44 3.26 -8.51 0.42
CA LYS A 44 3.02 -7.65 1.57
C LYS A 44 2.26 -8.43 2.63
N VAL A 45 2.61 -8.25 3.89
CA VAL A 45 1.77 -8.68 5.01
C VAL A 45 0.87 -7.52 5.38
N CYS A 46 -0.43 -7.74 5.49
CA CYS A 46 -1.42 -6.70 5.70
C CYS A 46 -2.44 -7.04 6.80
N TRP A 47 -2.93 -6.04 7.50
CA TRP A 47 -4.05 -6.14 8.45
C TRP A 47 -4.81 -4.81 8.54
N SER A 48 -6.04 -4.84 9.07
CA SER A 48 -6.84 -3.63 9.29
C SER A 48 -6.20 -2.70 10.32
N GLU A 49 -6.07 -1.41 9.99
CA GLU A 49 -5.53 -0.39 10.90
C GLU A 49 -6.37 -0.24 12.17
N VAL A 50 -7.70 -0.30 12.01
CA VAL A 50 -8.66 -0.20 13.12
C VAL A 50 -9.43 -1.52 13.22
N ALA A 51 -9.09 -2.34 14.20
CA ALA A 51 -9.77 -3.60 14.50
C ALA A 51 -9.59 -4.01 15.97
N ASN A 52 -10.52 -4.81 16.49
CA ASN A 52 -10.46 -5.36 17.85
C ASN A 52 -9.37 -6.43 18.02
N GLU A 53 -8.95 -7.06 16.93
CA GLU A 53 -7.91 -8.08 16.91
C GLU A 53 -7.07 -7.93 15.65
N ILE A 54 -5.79 -8.30 15.73
CA ILE A 54 -4.95 -8.41 14.54
C ILE A 54 -5.34 -9.67 13.75
N ASN A 55 -5.61 -9.49 12.47
CA ASN A 55 -5.80 -10.59 11.52
C ASN A 55 -4.93 -10.29 10.31
N ALA A 56 -3.69 -10.77 10.39
CA ALA A 56 -2.70 -10.54 9.34
C ALA A 56 -2.89 -11.55 8.20
N ALA A 57 -2.73 -11.09 6.97
CA ALA A 57 -2.75 -11.90 5.76
C ALA A 57 -1.58 -11.52 4.84
N VAL A 58 -1.13 -12.47 4.00
CA VAL A 58 -0.16 -12.18 2.93
C VAL A 58 -0.93 -11.86 1.66
N ILE A 59 -0.62 -10.73 1.04
CA ILE A 59 -1.06 -10.36 -0.31
C ILE A 59 0.13 -10.42 -1.25
N GLY A 60 -0.07 -11.04 -2.40
CA GLY A 60 0.96 -11.19 -3.43
C GLY A 60 0.65 -10.36 -4.67
N THR A 61 1.44 -10.63 -5.70
CA THR A 61 1.17 -10.13 -7.04
C THR A 61 -0.01 -10.91 -7.63
N TYR A 62 -0.99 -10.19 -8.17
CA TYR A 62 -2.21 -10.77 -8.73
C TYR A 62 -2.21 -10.65 -10.26
N LYS A 63 -2.60 -11.73 -10.93
CA LYS A 63 -2.80 -11.74 -12.38
C LYS A 63 -4.26 -11.36 -12.68
N CYS A 64 -4.44 -10.22 -13.32
CA CYS A 64 -5.74 -9.76 -13.79
C CYS A 64 -5.82 -9.84 -15.31
N ASP A 65 -6.91 -10.40 -15.82
CA ASP A 65 -7.10 -10.65 -17.27
C ASP A 65 -7.06 -9.37 -18.12
N TYR A 66 -7.40 -8.21 -17.53
CA TYR A 66 -7.50 -6.94 -18.25
C TYR A 66 -6.25 -6.06 -18.14
N ILE A 67 -5.46 -6.20 -17.06
CA ILE A 67 -4.33 -5.30 -16.76
C ILE A 67 -2.99 -6.04 -16.55
N GLY A 68 -3.00 -7.36 -16.76
CA GLY A 68 -1.85 -8.22 -16.59
C GLY A 68 -1.52 -8.47 -15.11
N GLU A 69 -0.24 -8.73 -14.85
CA GLU A 69 0.27 -8.99 -13.52
C GLU A 69 0.54 -7.68 -12.77
N LYS A 70 -0.09 -7.53 -11.60
CA LYS A 70 -0.03 -6.31 -10.80
C LYS A 70 0.14 -6.61 -9.31
N VAL A 71 1.00 -5.82 -8.69
CA VAL A 71 1.18 -5.83 -7.25
C VAL A 71 -0.05 -5.22 -6.57
N ALA A 72 -0.55 -5.87 -5.53
CA ALA A 72 -1.65 -5.32 -4.74
C ALA A 72 -1.21 -4.00 -4.06
N ALA A 73 -2.03 -2.97 -4.22
CA ALA A 73 -1.87 -1.65 -3.60
C ALA A 73 -2.98 -1.49 -2.53
N PRO A 74 -2.65 -1.67 -1.24
CA PRO A 74 -3.59 -1.46 -0.14
C PRO A 74 -4.00 0.00 -0.03
N ASP A 75 -5.21 0.23 0.46
CA ASP A 75 -5.67 1.56 0.86
C ASP A 75 -5.16 1.91 2.27
N HIS A 76 -5.27 3.19 2.65
CA HIS A 76 -4.80 3.74 3.92
C HIS A 76 -5.37 3.04 5.17
N THR A 77 -6.54 2.42 5.07
CA THR A 77 -7.19 1.66 6.17
C THR A 77 -6.54 0.31 6.45
N VAL A 78 -5.53 -0.07 5.66
CA VAL A 78 -4.81 -1.35 5.75
C VAL A 78 -3.35 -1.06 6.02
N VAL A 79 -2.87 -1.50 7.19
CA VAL A 79 -1.46 -1.44 7.54
C VAL A 79 -0.72 -2.54 6.79
N THR A 80 0.44 -2.23 6.21
CA THR A 80 1.23 -3.22 5.48
C THR A 80 2.73 -3.18 5.76
N ILE A 81 3.35 -4.35 5.68
CA ILE A 81 4.81 -4.55 5.67
C ILE A 81 5.16 -5.21 4.34
N SER A 82 6.16 -4.68 3.64
CA SER A 82 6.54 -5.11 2.28
C SER A 82 7.70 -6.09 2.31
N PHE A 83 7.65 -7.12 1.44
CA PHE A 83 8.64 -8.20 1.36
C PHE A 83 8.92 -8.57 -0.11
N ASP A 84 10.17 -8.92 -0.38
CA ASP A 84 10.58 -9.45 -1.68
C ASP A 84 10.52 -10.99 -1.73
N ASN A 85 10.52 -11.65 -0.55
CA ASN A 85 10.47 -13.09 -0.39
C ASN A 85 9.15 -13.55 0.24
N GLU A 86 8.48 -14.52 -0.39
CA GLU A 86 7.21 -15.09 0.07
C GLU A 86 7.34 -15.80 1.43
N THR A 87 8.41 -16.56 1.63
CA THR A 87 8.65 -17.32 2.87
C THR A 87 8.83 -16.38 4.06
N GLU A 88 9.57 -15.27 3.89
CA GLU A 88 9.72 -14.26 4.93
C GLU A 88 8.38 -13.57 5.23
N ALA A 89 7.59 -13.25 4.20
CA ALA A 89 6.25 -12.68 4.38
C ALA A 89 5.34 -13.62 5.17
N HIS A 90 5.33 -14.92 4.85
CA HIS A 90 4.54 -15.91 5.57
C HIS A 90 5.04 -16.15 7.00
N TYR A 91 6.35 -16.11 7.23
CA TYR A 91 6.93 -16.20 8.57
C TYR A 91 6.43 -15.04 9.46
N VAL A 92 6.52 -13.79 8.97
CA VAL A 92 6.06 -12.62 9.72
C VAL A 92 4.53 -12.66 9.90
N CYS A 93 3.78 -13.05 8.87
CA CYS A 93 2.33 -13.23 8.97
C CYS A 93 1.94 -14.24 10.06
N GLY A 94 2.63 -15.37 10.13
CA GLY A 94 2.43 -16.38 11.17
C GLY A 94 2.78 -15.85 12.57
N LEU A 95 3.90 -15.13 12.69
CA LEU A 95 4.31 -14.49 13.95
C LEU A 95 3.26 -13.49 14.44
N LEU A 96 2.76 -12.60 13.56
CA LEU A 96 1.73 -11.62 13.92
C LEU A 96 0.42 -12.27 14.35
N ASN A 97 0.08 -13.41 13.76
CA ASN A 97 -1.12 -14.17 14.13
C ASN A 97 -0.93 -15.08 15.36
N SER A 98 0.28 -15.17 15.92
CA SER A 98 0.57 -16.04 17.07
C SER A 98 -0.16 -15.60 18.35
N SER A 99 -0.41 -16.54 19.25
CA SER A 99 -1.04 -16.28 20.54
C SER A 99 -0.26 -15.27 21.39
N SER A 100 1.08 -15.33 21.36
CA SER A 100 1.94 -14.40 22.08
C SER A 100 1.75 -12.96 21.62
N VAL A 101 1.73 -12.71 20.30
CA VAL A 101 1.50 -11.36 19.76
C VAL A 101 0.08 -10.90 20.03
N ARG A 102 -0.92 -11.77 19.82
CA ARG A 102 -2.32 -11.46 20.12
C ARG A 102 -2.55 -11.09 21.59
N LEU A 103 -1.84 -11.75 22.51
CA LEU A 103 -1.90 -11.43 23.94
C LEU A 103 -1.33 -10.03 24.23
N VAL A 104 -0.18 -9.70 23.64
CA VAL A 104 0.44 -8.37 23.81
C VAL A 104 -0.46 -7.27 23.27
N ILE A 105 -1.06 -7.45 22.09
CA ILE A 105 -1.96 -6.47 21.49
C ILE A 105 -3.21 -6.24 22.33
N LYS A 106 -3.79 -7.30 22.91
CA LYS A 106 -4.96 -7.20 23.81
C LYS A 106 -4.65 -6.61 25.18
N GLY A 107 -3.39 -6.62 25.59
CA GLY A 107 -2.94 -6.06 26.86
C GLY A 107 -2.69 -4.55 26.83
N TYR A 108 -2.78 -3.92 25.65
CA TYR A 108 -2.66 -2.49 25.43
C TYR A 108 -4.05 -1.85 25.34
#